data_AF-A0A117MN27-F1
#
_entry.id   AF-A0A117MN27-F1
#
_cell.length_a   1.000
_cell.length_b   1.000
_cell.length_c   1.000
_cell.angle_alpha   90.00
_cell.angle_beta   90.00
_cell.angle_gamma   90.00
#
_symmetry.space_group_name_H-M   'P 1'
#
loop_
_entity.id
_entity.type
_entity.pdbx_description
1 polymer ?
#
loop_
_entity_poly.entity_id
_entity_poly.type
_entity_poly.pdbx_seq_one_letter_code
_entity_poly.pdbx_strand_id
1 'polypeptide(L)'
;MLLPRSGDVIHVTKAASVQFASPMLFRVIRVHDWPTYEGWVWLDGYELNSAGDAVERRSIFVQVSGLRPVGKAPDPRARNARQPATRPNVAPARSVRTHR
;
A
#
# COMPACT_ATOMS: atom_id res chain seq x y z
N MET A 1 -6.69 16.42 16.91
CA MET A 1 -5.76 15.68 16.02
C MET A 1 -6.55 14.61 15.29
N LEU A 2 -6.31 14.41 13.99
CA LEU A 2 -7.09 13.46 13.19
C LEU A 2 -6.41 12.09 13.21
N LEU A 3 -7.12 11.04 13.62
CA LEU A 3 -6.62 9.67 13.48
C LEU A 3 -6.49 9.33 11.98
N PRO A 4 -5.41 8.63 11.57
CA PRO A 4 -5.32 8.06 10.23
C PRO A 4 -6.52 7.16 9.94
N ARG A 5 -6.92 7.06 8.67
CA ARG A 5 -7.97 6.14 8.22
C ARG A 5 -7.42 5.14 7.23
N SER A 6 -8.15 4.05 7.02
CA SER A 6 -7.83 3.08 5.97
C SER A 6 -7.73 3.77 4.61
N GLY A 7 -6.62 3.53 3.90
CA GLY A 7 -6.28 4.14 2.61
C GLY A 7 -5.39 5.37 2.71
N ASP A 8 -5.20 5.95 3.90
CA ASP A 8 -4.31 7.09 4.08
C ASP A 8 -2.84 6.66 3.99
N VAL A 9 -2.03 7.53 3.41
CA VAL A 9 -0.57 7.43 3.41
C VAL A 9 -0.01 8.42 4.40
N ILE A 10 0.79 7.90 5.32
CA ILE A 10 1.45 8.66 6.37
C ILE A 10 2.96 8.49 6.24
N HIS A 11 3.68 9.56 6.51
CA HIS A 11 5.13 9.53 6.68
C HIS A 11 5.42 9.24 8.15
N VAL A 12 5.97 8.06 8.41
CA VAL A 12 6.34 7.59 9.74
C VAL A 12 7.79 7.94 9.98
N THR A 13 8.05 8.67 11.07
CA THR A 13 9.39 9.13 11.44
C THR A 13 9.64 8.83 12.92
N LYS A 14 10.86 9.09 13.40
CA LYS A 14 11.20 8.99 14.81
C LYS A 14 10.28 9.79 15.77
N ALA A 15 9.58 10.81 15.27
CA ALA A 15 8.61 11.57 16.06
C ALA A 15 7.36 10.76 16.43
N ALA A 16 7.05 9.71 15.65
CA ALA A 16 5.92 8.82 15.89
C ALA A 16 6.30 7.63 16.78
N SER A 17 7.55 7.16 16.70
CA SER A 17 8.15 6.19 17.62
C SER A 17 9.64 6.10 17.34
N VAL A 18 10.45 5.94 18.39
CA VAL A 18 11.93 5.88 18.31
C VAL A 18 12.45 4.74 17.44
N GLN A 19 11.64 3.70 17.23
CA GLN A 19 11.97 2.56 16.37
C GLN A 19 12.10 2.94 14.90
N PHE A 20 11.53 4.09 14.49
CA PHE A 20 11.55 4.59 13.11
C PHE A 20 12.63 5.66 12.90
N ALA A 21 13.87 5.33 13.26
CA ALA A 21 15.03 6.19 13.02
C ALA A 21 15.24 6.46 11.53
N SER A 22 15.00 5.44 10.70
CA SER A 22 14.88 5.56 9.25
C SER A 22 13.41 5.83 8.89
N PRO A 23 13.07 7.01 8.33
CA PRO A 23 11.71 7.33 7.95
C PRO A 23 11.18 6.43 6.83
N MET A 24 9.87 6.16 6.83
CA MET A 24 9.22 5.38 5.78
C MET A 24 7.82 5.91 5.45
N LEU A 25 7.37 5.65 4.23
CA LEU A 25 5.98 5.86 3.85
C LEU A 25 5.17 4.61 4.21
N PHE A 26 4.02 4.83 4.85
CA PHE A 26 3.16 3.75 5.29
C PHE A 26 1.72 4.00 4.86
N ARG A 27 1.13 3.02 4.17
CA ARG A 27 -0.27 3.04 3.79
C ARG A 27 -1.10 2.27 4.80
N VAL A 28 -1.98 2.96 5.50
CA VAL A 28 -2.88 2.36 6.50
C VAL A 28 -3.92 1.49 5.81
N ILE A 29 -4.13 0.27 6.30
CA ILE A 29 -5.24 -0.59 5.89
C ILE A 29 -6.24 -0.80 7.04
N ARG A 30 -5.76 -0.77 8.28
CA ARG A 30 -6.59 -0.92 9.48
C ARG A 30 -5.99 -0.11 10.62
N VAL A 31 -6.87 0.51 11.39
CA VAL A 31 -6.56 1.12 12.68
C VAL A 31 -7.23 0.25 13.74
N HIS A 32 -6.48 -0.21 14.72
CA HIS A 32 -7.05 -0.97 15.83
C HIS A 32 -7.51 -0.03 16.94
N ASP A 33 -8.64 -0.39 17.54
CA ASP A 33 -9.31 0.28 18.66
C ASP A 33 -8.91 -0.33 20.02
N TRP A 34 -7.79 -1.05 20.06
CA TRP A 34 -7.30 -1.67 21.29
C TRP A 34 -6.98 -0.59 22.34
N PRO A 35 -7.32 -0.83 23.62
CA PRO A 35 -6.98 0.10 24.69
C PRO A 35 -5.46 0.20 24.82
N THR A 36 -4.91 1.36 24.48
CA THR A 36 -3.48 1.69 24.57
C THR A 36 -3.28 2.97 25.39
N TYR A 37 -2.02 3.40 25.54
CA TYR A 37 -1.71 4.71 26.13
C TYR A 37 -2.31 5.86 25.32
N GLU A 38 -2.60 6.97 25.99
CA GLU A 38 -3.17 8.16 25.37
C GLU A 38 -2.31 8.65 24.19
N GLY A 39 -2.93 8.82 23.02
CA GLY A 39 -2.27 9.28 21.81
C GLY A 39 -1.46 8.21 21.06
N TRP A 40 -1.42 6.96 21.55
CA TRP A 40 -0.82 5.82 20.85
C TRP A 40 -1.87 5.01 20.11
N VAL A 41 -1.47 4.37 19.01
CA VAL A 41 -2.36 3.56 18.18
C VAL A 41 -1.61 2.43 17.48
N TRP A 42 -2.29 1.30 17.31
CA TRP A 42 -1.84 0.21 16.45
C TRP A 42 -2.38 0.39 15.03
N LEU A 43 -1.47 0.38 14.05
CA LEU A 43 -1.81 0.48 12.63
C LEU A 43 -1.32 -0.77 11.91
N ASP A 44 -2.19 -1.39 11.13
CA ASP A 44 -1.78 -2.32 10.09
C ASP A 44 -1.73 -1.58 8.76
N GLY A 45 -0.77 -1.95 7.93
CA GLY A 45 -0.57 -1.30 6.64
C GLY A 45 0.56 -1.88 5.84
N TYR A 46 0.91 -1.16 4.78
CA TYR A 46 2.03 -1.50 3.91
C TYR A 46 3.09 -0.41 3.96
N GLU A 47 4.36 -0.81 4.09
CA GLU A 47 5.46 0.07 3.72
C GLU A 47 5.41 0.32 2.21
N LEU A 48 5.64 1.56 1.80
CA LEU A 48 5.70 1.95 0.40
C LEU A 48 7.13 2.26 -0.02
N ASN A 49 7.52 1.81 -1.20
CA ASN A 49 8.76 2.25 -1.84
C ASN A 49 8.63 3.67 -2.44
N SER A 50 9.71 4.16 -3.04
CA SER A 50 9.75 5.47 -3.71
C SER A 50 8.78 5.59 -4.91
N ALA A 51 8.36 4.48 -5.52
CA ALA A 51 7.34 4.44 -6.58
C ALA A 51 5.90 4.42 -6.03
N GLY A 52 5.73 4.38 -4.70
CA GLY A 52 4.43 4.29 -4.03
C GLY A 52 3.79 2.90 -4.14
N ASP A 53 4.60 1.86 -4.36
CA ASP A 53 4.15 0.48 -4.35
C ASP A 53 4.33 -0.16 -2.98
N ALA A 54 3.36 -0.97 -2.58
CA ALA A 54 3.40 -1.72 -1.33
C ALA A 54 4.47 -2.81 -1.42
N VAL A 55 5.50 -2.70 -0.58
CA VAL A 55 6.61 -3.67 -0.56
C VAL A 55 6.46 -4.70 0.55
N GLU A 56 5.97 -4.29 1.72
CA GLU A 56 5.90 -5.15 2.89
C GLU A 56 4.69 -4.80 3.75
N ARG A 57 3.99 -5.82 4.29
CA ARG A 57 2.91 -5.62 5.24
C ARG A 57 3.46 -5.59 6.66
N ARG A 58 3.12 -4.55 7.43
CA ARG A 58 3.57 -4.39 8.82
C ARG A 58 2.44 -3.95 9.75
N SER A 59 2.59 -4.34 11.00
CA SER A 59 1.80 -3.84 12.13
C SER A 59 2.72 -2.96 12.99
N ILE A 60 2.37 -1.70 13.17
CA ILE A 60 3.20 -0.71 13.86
C ILE A 60 2.44 -0.07 15.02
N PHE A 61 3.17 0.22 16.11
CA PHE A 61 2.66 0.94 17.27
C PHE A 61 3.29 2.33 17.30
N VAL A 62 2.46 3.36 17.15
CA VAL A 62 2.91 4.74 16.90
C VAL A 62 2.10 5.76 17.68
N GLN A 63 2.73 6.88 17.99
CA GLN A 63 2.10 8.05 18.56
C GLN A 63 1.52 8.95 17.45
N VAL A 64 0.22 9.24 17.53
CA VAL A 64 -0.53 9.96 16.50
C VAL A 64 0.02 11.37 16.27
N SER A 65 0.49 12.05 17.32
CA SER A 65 1.07 13.40 17.22
C SER A 65 2.37 13.47 16.41
N GLY A 66 3.05 12.34 16.22
CA GLY A 66 4.28 12.25 15.43
C GLY A 66 4.06 11.90 13.96
N LEU A 67 2.83 11.55 13.58
CA LEU A 67 2.48 11.16 12.22
C LEU A 67 2.30 12.38 11.33
N ARG A 68 2.84 12.29 10.10
CA ARG A 68 2.67 13.34 9.08
C ARG A 68 1.82 12.80 7.93
N PRO A 69 0.60 13.31 7.70
CA PRO A 69 -0.22 12.89 6.57
C PRO A 69 0.42 13.34 5.26
N VAL A 70 0.49 12.43 4.29
CA VAL A 70 0.99 12.71 2.94
C VAL A 70 -0.17 12.83 1.94
N GLY A 71 -1.29 12.15 2.22
CA GLY A 71 -2.50 12.17 1.40
C GLY A 71 -3.17 10.80 1.40
N LYS A 72 -4.08 10.57 0.43
CA LYS A 72 -4.62 9.23 0.16
C LYS A 72 -3.75 8.51 -0.85
N ALA A 73 -3.52 7.22 -0.63
CA ALA A 73 -2.87 6.40 -1.64
C ALA A 73 -3.74 6.36 -2.92
N PRO A 74 -3.12 6.40 -4.11
CA PRO A 74 -3.81 6.00 -5.34
C PRO A 74 -4.33 4.56 -5.18
N ASP A 75 -5.55 4.29 -5.66
CA ASP A 75 -6.08 2.93 -5.68
C ASP A 75 -5.19 2.04 -6.59
N PRO A 76 -4.52 1.00 -6.05
CA PRO A 76 -3.70 0.10 -6.86
C PRO A 76 -4.52 -0.61 -7.94
N ARG A 77 -5.82 -0.84 -7.70
CA ARG A 77 -6.71 -1.46 -8.69
C ARG A 77 -6.92 -0.55 -9.89
N ALA A 78 -6.95 0.77 -9.70
CA ALA A 78 -7.02 1.73 -10.79
C ALA A 78 -5.72 1.76 -11.62
N ARG A 79 -4.56 1.53 -11.00
CA ARG A 79 -3.27 1.37 -11.72
C ARG A 79 -3.22 0.07 -12.53
N ASN A 80 -3.61 -1.05 -11.94
CA ASN A 80 -3.61 -2.35 -12.62
C ASN A 80 -4.65 -2.43 -13.75
N ALA A 81 -5.79 -1.74 -13.63
CA ALA A 81 -6.79 -1.65 -14.69
C ALA A 81 -6.30 -0.92 -15.95
N ARG A 82 -5.25 -0.08 -15.84
CA ARG A 82 -4.65 0.64 -16.98
C ARG A 82 -3.63 -0.16 -17.76
N GLN A 83 -3.29 -1.39 -17.37
CA GLN A 83 -2.47 -2.28 -18.19
C GLN A 83 -3.39 -3.10 -19.10
N PRO A 84 -3.53 -2.77 -20.39
CA PRO A 84 -4.23 -3.65 -21.31
C PRO A 84 -3.37 -4.90 -21.43
N ALA A 85 -3.91 -6.05 -21.05
CA ALA A 85 -3.28 -7.32 -21.37
C ALA A 85 -3.22 -7.45 -22.89
N THR A 86 -2.07 -7.14 -23.49
CA THR A 86 -1.75 -7.51 -24.87
C THR A 86 -1.74 -9.02 -24.93
N ARG A 87 -2.91 -9.64 -25.16
CA ARG A 87 -3.02 -11.04 -25.53
C ARG A 87 -2.46 -11.17 -26.95
N PRO A 88 -1.34 -11.87 -27.20
CA PRO A 88 -0.99 -12.25 -28.56
C PRO A 88 -2.06 -13.24 -29.03
N ASN A 89 -2.87 -12.81 -29.99
CA ASN A 89 -3.81 -13.65 -30.70
C ASN A 89 -3.01 -14.64 -31.57
N VAL A 90 -2.63 -15.79 -31.02
CA VAL A 90 -2.08 -16.89 -31.82
C VAL A 90 -3.27 -17.59 -32.47
N ALA A 91 -3.55 -17.22 -33.70
CA ALA A 91 -4.54 -17.88 -34.55
C ALA A 91 -4.13 -19.36 -34.76
N PRO A 92 -5.07 -20.32 -34.69
CA PRO A 92 -4.74 -21.71 -35.01
C PRO A 92 -4.49 -21.85 -36.52
N ALA A 93 -3.33 -22.37 -36.88
CA ALA A 93 -2.97 -22.70 -38.24
C ALA A 93 -3.96 -23.76 -38.79
N ARG A 94 -4.73 -23.35 -39.81
CA ARG A 94 -5.63 -24.21 -40.56
C ARG A 94 -4.80 -25.23 -41.35
N SER A 95 -4.74 -26.47 -40.89
CA SER A 95 -4.15 -27.57 -41.65
C SER A 95 -4.93 -27.79 -42.94
N VAL A 96 -4.38 -27.31 -44.06
CA VAL A 96 -4.82 -27.65 -45.40
C VAL A 96 -4.40 -29.09 -45.66
N ARG A 97 -5.38 -30.00 -45.66
CA ARG A 97 -5.21 -31.39 -46.07
C ARG A 97 -5.24 -31.43 -47.59
N THR A 98 -4.07 -31.53 -48.22
CA THR A 98 -3.94 -31.75 -49.66
C THR A 98 -3.88 -33.25 -49.97
N HIS A 99 -4.62 -33.61 -51.02
CA HIS A 99 -4.70 -34.89 -51.73
C HIS A 99 -3.37 -35.66 -51.92
N ARG A 100 -3.42 -36.99 -51.78
CA ARG A 100 -3.32 -37.94 -52.91
C ARG A 100 -3.70 -39.35 -52.49
#